data_AF-A0A7W1MUW6-F1
#
_entry.id   AF-A0A7W1MUW6-F1
#
_cell.length_a   1.000
_cell.length_b   1.000
_cell.length_c   1.000
_cell.angle_alpha   90.00
_cell.angle_beta   90.00
_cell.angle_gamma   90.00
#
_symmetry.space_group_name_H-M   'P 1'
#
loop_
_entity.id
_entity.type
_entity.pdbx_description
1 polymer ?
#
loop_
_entity_poly.entity_id
_entity_poly.type
_entity_poly.pdbx_seq_one_letter_code
_entity_poly.pdbx_strand_id
1 'polypeptide(L)'
;MTLLNELRYTDPSGFAWVAPAGSVVDGASIPRSLWSFMGGPFEGKYRNASVLHDVAYDQHDRPWQDCDRMFYNAMRCSGVGAVEAKTMFYTLYRFGRHWDFSIKRAKPVKVGRKLVARAEPEFPRATAVTHDEIEAARDWIRNAQPSVEEIERRADAQTP
;
A
#
# COMPACT_ATOMS: atom_id res chain seq x y z
N MET A 1 -3.13 7.90 -14.35
CA MET A 1 -1.83 8.58 -14.59
C MET A 1 -0.87 7.58 -15.21
N THR A 2 0.04 8.00 -16.08
CA THR A 2 1.13 7.12 -16.59
C THR A 2 2.47 7.70 -16.15
N LEU A 3 3.37 6.86 -15.65
CA LEU A 3 4.71 7.26 -15.28
C LEU A 3 5.58 7.51 -16.53
N LEU A 4 6.21 8.68 -16.61
CA LEU A 4 7.14 9.01 -17.70
C LEU A 4 8.56 8.48 -17.43
N ASN A 5 8.96 8.43 -16.16
CA ASN A 5 10.27 7.99 -15.72
C ASN A 5 10.10 6.93 -14.64
N GLU A 6 11.11 6.06 -14.50
CA GLU A 6 11.18 5.11 -13.38
C GLU A 6 11.20 5.87 -12.05
N LEU A 7 10.39 5.42 -11.10
CA LEU A 7 10.46 5.81 -9.71
C LEU A 7 11.00 4.63 -8.89
N ARG A 8 12.01 4.90 -8.06
CA ARG A 8 12.66 3.90 -7.22
C ARG A 8 12.73 4.37 -5.79
N TYR A 9 12.44 3.47 -4.86
CA TYR A 9 12.56 3.69 -3.42
C TYR A 9 13.26 2.51 -2.77
N THR A 10 14.21 2.77 -1.87
CA THR A 10 14.85 1.72 -1.06
C THR A 10 14.30 1.82 0.35
N ASP A 11 13.69 0.75 0.83
CA ASP A 11 13.12 0.70 2.17
C ASP A 11 14.20 0.50 3.26
N PRO A 12 13.86 0.67 4.55
CA PRO A 12 14.82 0.48 5.64
C PRO A 12 15.39 -0.94 5.77
N SER A 13 14.76 -1.95 5.14
CA SER A 13 15.28 -3.31 5.07
C SER A 13 16.32 -3.51 3.96
N GLY A 14 16.56 -2.46 3.16
CA GLY A 14 17.49 -2.46 2.03
C GLY A 14 16.87 -2.96 0.72
N PHE A 15 15.55 -3.20 0.69
CA PHE A 15 14.89 -3.67 -0.52
C PHE A 15 14.46 -2.51 -1.42
N ALA A 16 14.70 -2.65 -2.72
CA ALA A 16 14.40 -1.63 -3.72
C ALA A 16 13.06 -1.89 -4.42
N TRP A 17 12.11 -1.00 -4.16
CA TRP A 17 10.81 -0.95 -4.83
C TRP A 17 10.93 -0.09 -6.08
N VAL A 18 10.44 -0.62 -7.21
CA VAL A 18 10.59 0.01 -8.53
C VAL A 18 9.23 0.10 -9.19
N ALA A 19 8.88 1.32 -9.61
CA ALA A 19 7.77 1.62 -10.49
C ALA A 19 8.34 2.02 -11.87
N PRO A 20 8.31 1.11 -12.86
CA PRO A 20 8.89 1.37 -14.19
C PRO A 20 8.26 2.56 -14.92
N ALA A 21 9.02 3.15 -15.83
CA ALA A 21 8.42 4.06 -16.81
C ALA A 21 7.36 3.31 -17.64
N GLY A 22 6.24 3.97 -17.91
CA GLY A 22 5.08 3.39 -18.58
C GLY A 22 4.06 2.73 -17.65
N SER A 23 4.34 2.58 -16.35
CA SER A 23 3.36 2.08 -15.39
C SER A 23 2.11 2.98 -15.36
N VAL A 24 0.95 2.34 -15.45
CA VAL A 24 -0.36 2.98 -15.29
C VAL A 24 -0.71 2.94 -13.80
N VAL A 25 -1.05 4.11 -13.26
CA VAL A 25 -1.28 4.34 -11.83
C VAL A 25 -2.60 5.08 -11.70
N ASP A 26 -3.57 4.53 -10.99
CA ASP A 26 -4.95 5.04 -10.93
C ASP A 26 -5.39 5.52 -9.53
N GLY A 27 -4.55 5.32 -8.52
CA GLY A 27 -4.78 5.64 -7.12
C GLY A 27 -5.74 4.67 -6.43
N ALA A 28 -6.16 3.59 -7.10
CA ALA A 28 -7.23 2.72 -6.63
C ALA A 28 -6.80 1.82 -5.46
N SER A 29 -5.51 1.72 -5.16
CA SER A 29 -5.03 1.05 -3.95
C SER A 29 -5.41 1.80 -2.67
N ILE A 30 -5.67 3.11 -2.74
CA ILE A 30 -6.02 3.96 -1.60
C ILE A 30 -7.53 4.28 -1.61
N PRO A 31 -8.29 3.97 -0.54
CA PRO A 31 -9.69 4.38 -0.41
C PRO A 31 -9.90 5.87 -0.71
N ARG A 32 -10.86 6.18 -1.58
CA ARG A 32 -11.16 7.58 -1.98
C ARG A 32 -11.49 8.51 -0.82
N SER A 33 -12.03 7.99 0.27
CA SER A 33 -12.30 8.79 1.48
C SER A 33 -11.03 9.35 2.12
N LEU A 34 -9.88 8.72 1.92
CA LEU A 34 -8.59 9.21 2.39
C LEU A 34 -8.04 10.36 1.52
N TRP A 35 -8.51 10.51 0.28
CA TRP A 35 -8.05 11.60 -0.59
C TRP A 35 -8.52 12.96 -0.08
N SER A 36 -9.70 13.02 0.53
CA SER A 36 -10.18 14.26 1.18
C SER A 36 -9.35 14.63 2.42
N PHE A 37 -8.61 13.69 3.00
CA PHE A 37 -7.82 13.91 4.21
C PHE A 37 -6.36 14.33 3.92
N MET A 38 -5.74 13.80 2.86
CA MET A 38 -4.32 14.05 2.54
C MET A 38 -4.06 14.79 1.22
N GLY A 39 -5.10 15.01 0.40
CA GLY A 39 -4.97 15.48 -0.98
C GLY A 39 -5.26 14.37 -2.00
N GLY A 40 -5.17 14.64 -3.30
CA GLY A 40 -5.31 13.59 -4.32
C GLY A 40 -4.12 12.61 -4.30
N PRO A 41 -4.28 11.33 -4.71
CA PRO A 41 -3.23 10.30 -4.68
C PRO A 41 -2.00 10.64 -5.55
N PHE A 42 -2.12 11.67 -6.39
CA PHE A 42 -1.08 12.15 -7.28
C PHE A 42 -0.47 13.48 -6.85
N GLU A 43 -0.72 13.92 -5.62
CA GLU A 43 -0.37 15.26 -5.15
C GLU A 43 0.43 15.23 -3.84
N GLY A 44 1.09 16.35 -3.56
CA GLY A 44 1.79 16.57 -2.29
C GLY A 44 2.93 15.58 -2.02
N LYS A 45 3.24 15.45 -0.74
CA LYS A 45 4.41 14.68 -0.26
C LYS A 45 4.23 13.17 -0.37
N TYR A 46 3.01 12.66 -0.47
CA TYR A 46 2.76 11.22 -0.49
C TYR A 46 2.57 10.64 -1.90
N ARG A 47 2.54 11.49 -2.94
CA ARG A 47 2.44 11.09 -4.36
C ARG A 47 3.38 9.93 -4.72
N ASN A 48 4.66 10.05 -4.39
CA ASN A 48 5.65 9.04 -4.78
C ASN A 48 5.39 7.71 -4.06
N ALA A 49 4.97 7.75 -2.80
CA ALA A 49 4.57 6.56 -2.06
C ALA A 49 3.33 5.91 -2.69
N SER A 50 2.32 6.71 -3.04
CA SER A 50 1.08 6.26 -3.70
C SER A 50 1.36 5.55 -5.03
N VAL A 51 2.23 6.12 -5.86
CA VAL A 51 2.68 5.52 -7.12
C VAL A 51 3.35 4.16 -6.91
N LEU A 52 4.29 4.06 -5.96
CA LEU A 52 4.96 2.79 -5.65
C LEU A 52 3.98 1.75 -5.14
N HIS A 53 3.01 2.19 -4.33
CA HIS A 53 2.01 1.34 -3.72
C HIS A 53 1.04 0.75 -4.75
N ASP A 54 0.50 1.57 -5.66
CA ASP A 54 -0.33 1.09 -6.78
C ASP A 54 0.41 0.05 -7.62
N VAL A 55 1.66 0.34 -8.01
CA VAL A 55 2.44 -0.59 -8.84
C VAL A 55 2.75 -1.89 -8.09
N ALA A 56 3.09 -1.81 -6.80
CA ALA A 56 3.32 -2.99 -5.97
C ALA A 56 2.03 -3.81 -5.78
N TYR A 57 0.89 -3.14 -5.61
CA TYR A 57 -0.42 -3.77 -5.56
C TYR A 57 -0.69 -4.48 -6.88
N ASP A 58 -0.60 -3.83 -8.04
CA ASP A 58 -0.86 -4.46 -9.33
C ASP A 58 0.02 -5.69 -9.62
N GLN A 59 1.29 -5.65 -9.20
CA GLN A 59 2.23 -6.77 -9.38
C GLN A 59 1.87 -8.00 -8.53
N HIS A 60 1.34 -7.80 -7.32
CA HIS A 60 1.00 -8.86 -6.37
C HIS A 60 2.13 -9.90 -6.16
N ASP A 61 3.39 -9.47 -6.23
CA ASP A 61 4.56 -10.33 -6.10
C ASP A 61 4.96 -10.56 -4.63
N ARG A 62 4.33 -9.81 -3.72
CA ARG A 62 4.60 -9.77 -2.27
C ARG A 62 3.32 -9.83 -1.43
N PRO A 63 3.44 -10.11 -0.13
CA PRO A 63 2.35 -9.91 0.82
C PRO A 63 1.92 -8.44 0.84
N TRP A 64 0.61 -8.20 0.92
CA TRP A 64 0.06 -6.84 0.98
C TRP A 64 0.57 -6.05 2.20
N GLN A 65 0.88 -6.75 3.31
CA GLN A 65 1.46 -6.13 4.50
C GLN A 65 2.81 -5.47 4.23
N ASP A 66 3.63 -6.09 3.37
CA ASP A 66 4.93 -5.51 3.00
C ASP A 66 4.74 -4.29 2.08
N CYS A 67 3.73 -4.32 1.21
CA CYS A 67 3.36 -3.18 0.38
C CYS A 67 2.87 -1.99 1.23
N ASP A 68 1.99 -2.23 2.22
CA ASP A 68 1.49 -1.21 3.14
C ASP A 68 2.64 -0.62 3.99
N ARG A 69 3.54 -1.48 4.49
CA ARG A 69 4.75 -1.04 5.22
C ARG A 69 5.68 -0.20 4.33
N MET A 70 5.88 -0.61 3.08
CA MET A 70 6.64 0.18 2.12
C MET A 70 6.00 1.55 1.91
N PHE A 71 4.68 1.61 1.75
CA PHE A 71 3.95 2.86 1.58
C PHE A 71 4.15 3.80 2.78
N TYR A 72 4.02 3.28 4.01
CA TYR A 72 4.34 4.03 5.23
C TYR A 72 5.76 4.61 5.20
N ASN A 73 6.76 3.78 4.94
CA ASN A 73 8.16 4.19 4.95
C ASN A 73 8.47 5.20 3.84
N ALA A 74 7.90 5.03 2.65
CA ALA A 74 8.04 5.95 1.53
C ALA A 74 7.39 7.32 1.82
N MET A 75 6.24 7.35 2.51
CA MET A 75 5.61 8.59 2.98
C MET A 75 6.51 9.32 3.98
N ARG A 76 7.06 8.60 4.96
CA ARG A 76 7.99 9.16 5.95
C ARG A 76 9.25 9.71 5.30
N CYS A 77 9.80 8.97 4.33
CA CYS A 77 10.96 9.41 3.54
C CYS A 77 10.66 10.69 2.74
N SER A 78 9.43 10.83 2.24
CA SER A 78 8.99 12.02 1.47
C SER A 78 8.58 13.21 2.36
N GLY A 79 8.72 13.08 3.69
CA GLY A 79 8.50 14.19 4.64
C GLY A 79 7.03 14.40 5.05
N VAL A 80 6.15 13.41 4.83
CA VAL A 80 4.79 13.36 5.41
C VAL A 80 4.91 13.22 6.92
N GLY A 81 4.09 13.89 7.73
CA GLY A 81 4.16 13.81 9.19
C GLY A 81 3.95 12.39 9.74
N ALA A 82 4.52 12.09 10.91
CA ALA A 82 4.43 10.74 11.47
C ALA A 82 2.98 10.32 11.79
N VAL A 83 2.17 11.24 12.30
CA VAL A 83 0.75 10.99 12.58
C VAL A 83 -0.01 10.71 11.29
N GLU A 84 0.14 11.56 10.28
CA GLU A 84 -0.52 11.42 8.97
C GLU A 84 -0.16 10.09 8.30
N ALA A 85 1.14 9.78 8.24
CA ALA A 85 1.61 8.53 7.65
C ALA A 85 1.11 7.30 8.40
N LYS A 86 1.07 7.33 9.75
CA LYS A 86 0.55 6.25 10.57
C LYS A 86 -0.97 6.08 10.42
N THR A 87 -1.72 7.18 10.31
CA THR A 87 -3.17 7.15 10.09
C THR A 87 -3.49 6.48 8.76
N MET A 88 -2.78 6.87 7.69
CA MET A 88 -2.92 6.25 6.38
C MET A 88 -2.54 4.78 6.37
N PHE A 89 -1.46 4.43 7.06
CA PHE A 89 -1.04 3.04 7.20
C PHE A 89 -2.10 2.21 7.91
N TYR A 90 -2.65 2.69 9.04
CA TYR A 90 -3.71 1.97 9.77
C TYR A 90 -4.96 1.77 8.91
N THR A 91 -5.38 2.79 8.17
CA THR A 91 -6.61 2.71 7.36
C THR A 91 -6.43 1.78 6.15
N LEU A 92 -5.27 1.80 5.48
CA LEU A 92 -4.96 0.84 4.41
C LEU A 92 -4.85 -0.59 4.94
N TYR A 93 -4.12 -0.75 6.04
CA TYR A 93 -3.93 -2.06 6.64
C TYR A 93 -5.26 -2.70 7.09
N ARG A 94 -6.27 -1.89 7.41
CA ARG A 94 -7.59 -2.38 7.83
C ARG A 94 -8.60 -2.53 6.68
N PHE A 95 -8.63 -1.56 5.77
CA PHE A 95 -9.71 -1.42 4.78
C PHE A 95 -9.23 -1.54 3.33
N GLY A 96 -7.93 -1.74 3.14
CA GLY A 96 -7.29 -1.92 1.85
C GLY A 96 -7.72 -3.21 1.16
N ARG A 97 -7.26 -3.35 -0.08
CA ARG A 97 -7.55 -4.52 -0.92
C ARG A 97 -6.58 -5.63 -0.50
N HIS A 98 -6.96 -6.46 0.46
CA HIS A 98 -6.11 -7.58 0.90
C HIS A 98 -6.34 -8.79 0.00
N TRP A 99 -5.26 -9.39 -0.50
CA TRP A 99 -5.29 -10.68 -1.20
C TRP A 99 -4.71 -11.78 -0.33
N ASP A 100 -5.20 -13.00 -0.52
CA ASP A 100 -4.54 -14.19 0.03
C ASP A 100 -3.22 -14.41 -0.72
N PHE A 101 -2.12 -14.05 -0.07
CA PHE A 101 -0.78 -14.31 -0.58
C PHE A 101 -0.33 -15.72 -0.20
N SER A 102 -0.82 -16.70 -0.94
CA SER A 102 -0.32 -18.07 -0.84
C SER A 102 1.06 -18.16 -1.50
N ILE A 103 2.13 -18.33 -0.71
CA ILE A 103 3.45 -18.74 -1.21
C ILE A 103 3.26 -20.09 -1.89
N LYS A 104 3.08 -20.09 -3.22
CA LYS A 104 3.18 -21.33 -3.99
C LYS A 104 4.63 -21.76 -3.88
N ARG A 105 4.93 -22.69 -2.96
CA ARG A 105 6.21 -23.43 -2.97
C ARG A 105 6.46 -23.83 -4.42
N ALA A 106 7.60 -23.40 -4.96
CA ALA A 106 7.93 -23.62 -6.35
C ALA A 106 7.76 -25.11 -6.67
N LYS A 107 6.81 -25.44 -7.56
CA LYS A 107 6.84 -26.74 -8.23
C LYS A 107 8.11 -26.74 -9.09
N PRO A 108 8.92 -27.81 -9.09
CA PRO A 108 10.13 -27.87 -9.91
C PRO A 108 9.77 -27.57 -11.38
N VAL A 109 10.42 -26.55 -11.95
CA VAL A 109 10.13 -26.05 -13.30
C VAL A 109 10.67 -27.04 -14.33
N LYS A 110 9.79 -27.64 -15.15
CA LYS A 110 10.18 -28.24 -16.43
C LYS A 110 10.40 -27.12 -17.45
N VAL A 111 11.62 -27.04 -17.99
CA VAL A 111 11.98 -26.11 -19.08
C VAL A 111 11.25 -26.56 -20.35
N GLY A 112 10.26 -25.79 -20.78
CA GLY A 112 9.47 -26.05 -21.99
C GLY A 112 8.56 -24.87 -22.30
N ARG A 113 8.80 -24.23 -23.44
CA ARG A 113 8.25 -22.92 -23.86
C ARG A 113 6.73 -22.97 -24.06
N LYS A 114 5.95 -22.40 -23.13
CA LYS A 114 4.59 -21.91 -23.41
C LYS A 114 4.24 -20.79 -22.42
N LEU A 115 4.16 -19.56 -22.92
CA LEU A 115 3.62 -18.42 -22.19
C LEU A 115 2.11 -18.63 -22.04
N VAL A 116 1.65 -18.73 -20.80
CA VAL A 116 0.22 -18.67 -20.47
C VAL A 116 -0.04 -17.30 -19.85
N ALA A 117 -0.91 -16.52 -20.50
CA ALA A 117 -1.41 -15.27 -19.94
C ALA A 117 -2.07 -15.58 -18.59
N ARG A 118 -1.51 -15.03 -17.51
CA ARG A 118 -2.08 -15.14 -16.16
C ARG A 118 -3.33 -14.27 -16.16
N ALA A 119 -4.50 -14.87 -15.97
CA ALA A 119 -5.73 -14.12 -15.77
C ALA A 119 -5.54 -13.16 -14.59
N GLU A 120 -5.78 -11.88 -14.82
CA GLU A 120 -5.81 -10.88 -13.76
C GLU A 120 -6.99 -11.20 -12.85
N PRO A 121 -6.76 -11.42 -11.53
CA PRO A 121 -7.88 -11.57 -10.62
C PRO A 121 -8.63 -10.23 -10.57
N GLU A 122 -9.95 -10.24 -10.78
CA GLU A 122 -10.78 -9.09 -10.47
C GLU A 122 -10.83 -8.95 -8.94
N PHE A 123 -9.97 -8.08 -8.39
CA PHE A 123 -9.90 -7.89 -6.95
C PHE A 123 -10.98 -6.92 -6.46
N PRO A 124 -11.65 -7.23 -5.34
CA PRO A 124 -12.66 -6.36 -4.77
C PRO A 124 -12.09 -4.96 -4.48
N ARG A 125 -12.95 -3.95 -4.59
CA ARG A 125 -12.58 -2.56 -4.26
C ARG A 125 -12.34 -2.45 -2.75
N ALA A 126 -11.44 -1.55 -2.35
CA ALA A 126 -11.20 -1.24 -0.95
C ALA A 126 -12.53 -0.89 -0.24
N THR A 127 -12.67 -1.30 1.01
CA THR A 127 -13.86 -1.00 1.81
C THR A 127 -13.94 0.51 2.04
N ALA A 128 -15.15 1.07 1.95
CA ALA A 128 -15.35 2.49 2.21
C ALA A 128 -15.09 2.79 3.69
N VAL A 129 -14.05 3.58 3.97
CA VAL A 129 -13.74 4.09 5.32
C VAL A 129 -14.49 5.38 5.55
N THR A 130 -15.15 5.54 6.68
CA THR A 130 -15.84 6.77 7.06
C THR A 130 -14.86 7.82 7.61
N HIS A 131 -15.26 9.10 7.57
CA HIS A 131 -14.43 10.18 8.12
C HIS A 131 -14.20 10.01 9.63
N ASP A 132 -15.24 9.59 10.37
CA ASP A 132 -15.16 9.37 11.82
C ASP A 132 -14.17 8.27 12.18
N GLU A 133 -14.10 7.19 11.39
CA GLU A 133 -13.09 6.13 11.58
C GLU A 133 -11.66 6.63 11.34
N ILE A 134 -11.47 7.51 10.36
CA ILE A 134 -10.16 8.12 10.06
C ILE A 134 -9.72 9.05 11.18
N GLU A 135 -10.62 9.92 11.66
CA GLU A 135 -10.32 10.83 12.78
C GLU A 135 -10.11 10.07 14.09
N ALA A 136 -10.91 9.04 14.39
CA ALA A 136 -10.69 8.19 15.56
C ALA A 136 -9.32 7.50 15.53
N ALA A 137 -8.89 7.00 14.38
CA ALA A 137 -7.56 6.42 14.21
C ALA A 137 -6.47 7.47 14.42
N ARG A 138 -6.62 8.65 13.83
CA ARG A 138 -5.69 9.77 13.95
C ARG A 138 -5.54 10.27 15.39
N ASP A 139 -6.64 10.41 16.12
CA ASP A 139 -6.61 10.85 17.51
C ASP A 139 -5.95 9.83 18.42
N TRP A 140 -6.25 8.55 18.24
CA TRP A 140 -5.53 7.49 18.95
C TRP A 140 -4.02 7.53 18.63
N ILE A 141 -3.64 7.62 17.36
CA ILE A 141 -2.23 7.67 16.94
C ILE A 141 -1.51 8.89 17.51
N ARG A 142 -2.16 10.05 17.51
CA ARG A 142 -1.59 11.29 18.05
C ARG A 142 -1.35 11.18 19.55
N ASN A 143 -2.33 10.63 20.29
CA ASN A 143 -2.29 10.58 21.74
C ASN A 143 -1.41 9.45 22.27
N ALA A 144 -1.53 8.25 21.70
CA ALA A 144 -0.79 7.06 22.16
C ALA A 144 0.61 6.94 21.53
N GLN A 145 0.86 7.64 20.41
CA GLN A 145 2.11 7.57 19.64
C GLN A 145 2.61 6.14 19.38
N PRO A 146 1.74 5.21 18.92
CA PRO A 146 2.07 3.81 18.78
C PRO A 146 3.15 3.57 17.73
N SER A 147 3.97 2.54 17.93
CA SER A 147 4.84 1.95 16.91
C SER A 147 4.02 1.37 15.74
N VAL A 148 4.67 1.11 14.60
CA VAL A 148 4.00 0.54 13.42
C VAL A 148 3.47 -0.86 13.75
N GLU A 149 4.24 -1.62 14.52
CA GLU A 149 3.90 -2.96 14.99
C GLU A 149 2.68 -2.94 15.94
N GLU A 150 2.53 -1.90 16.76
CA GLU A 150 1.34 -1.72 17.59
C GLU A 150 0.09 -1.38 16.78
N ILE A 151 0.26 -0.64 15.68
CA ILE A 151 -0.81 -0.32 14.74
C ILE A 151 -1.30 -1.60 14.05
N GLU A 152 -0.37 -2.43 13.57
CA GLU A 152 -0.68 -3.73 12.95
C GLU A 152 -1.42 -4.64 13.92
N ARG A 153 -0.88 -4.84 15.13
CA ARG A 153 -1.55 -5.65 16.16
C ARG A 153 -2.96 -5.17 16.46
N ARG A 154 -3.17 -3.86 16.53
CA ARG A 154 -4.49 -3.27 16.77
C ARG A 154 -5.44 -3.52 15.59
N ALA A 155 -4.95 -3.40 14.36
CA ALA A 155 -5.74 -3.62 13.17
C ALA A 155 -6.14 -5.09 13.03
N ASP A 156 -5.21 -6.02 13.24
CA ASP A 156 -5.44 -7.47 13.21
C ASP A 156 -6.49 -7.88 14.26
N ALA A 157 -6.41 -7.34 15.49
CA ALA A 157 -7.32 -7.66 16.58
C ALA A 157 -8.76 -7.16 16.38
N GLN A 158 -8.99 -6.27 15.42
CA GLN A 158 -10.31 -5.70 15.11
C GLN A 158 -10.88 -6.20 13.78
N THR A 159 -10.23 -7.19 13.15
CA THR A 159 -10.80 -7.91 12.01
C THR A 159 -11.95 -8.78 12.52
N PRO A 160 -13.16 -8.68 11.94
CA PRO A 160 -14.34 -9.42 12.40
C PRO A 160 -14.20 -10.95 12.25
#